data_AF-A0A2V6V3N1-F1
#
_entry.id   AF-A0A2V6V3N1-F1
#
_cell.length_a   1.000
_cell.length_b   1.000
_cell.length_c   1.000
_cell.angle_alpha   90.00
_cell.angle_beta   90.00
_cell.angle_gamma   90.00
#
_symmetry.space_group_name_H-M   'P 1'
#
loop_
_entity.id
_entity.type
_entity.pdbx_description
1 polymer ?
#
loop_
_entity_poly.entity_id
_entity_poly.type
_entity_poly.pdbx_seq_one_letter_code
_entity_poly.pdbx_strand_id
1 'polypeptide(L)'
;ERLACAECGVSFPEVSPRMFSFNNPYGACPACGGIGTRYEVDPELLVPNPNRSLKDGALAAWAGRESVYFKQTLQALARRYRFPLDLPWSKLPKKTRE
;
A
#
# COMPACT_ATOMS: atom_id res chain seq x y z
N GLU A 1 -12.96 20.12 -37.97
CA GLU A 1 -11.58 20.45 -37.51
C GLU A 1 -11.11 19.39 -36.53
N ARG A 2 -9.81 19.13 -36.41
CA ARG A 2 -9.25 18.19 -35.42
C ARG A 2 -8.42 18.98 -34.41
N LEU A 3 -8.71 18.81 -33.12
CA LEU A 3 -7.90 19.35 -32.04
C LEU A 3 -6.65 18.48 -31.88
N ALA A 4 -5.62 18.72 -32.69
CA ALA A 4 -4.39 17.93 -32.66
C ALA A 4 -3.14 18.81 -32.55
N CYS A 5 -2.16 18.36 -31.79
CA CYS A 5 -0.86 19.02 -31.67
C CYS A 5 -0.04 18.82 -32.95
N ALA A 6 0.47 19.91 -33.53
CA ALA A 6 1.26 19.87 -34.76
C ALA A 6 2.66 19.27 -34.58
N GLU A 7 3.20 19.28 -33.36
CA GLU A 7 4.56 18.79 -33.06
C GLU A 7 4.59 17.30 -32.72
N CYS A 8 3.63 16.84 -31.91
CA CYS A 8 3.62 15.48 -31.38
C CYS A 8 2.44 14.62 -31.86
N GLY A 9 1.52 15.18 -32.66
CA GLY A 9 0.39 14.45 -33.25
C GLY A 9 -0.70 14.01 -32.27
N VAL A 10 -0.57 14.34 -30.98
CA VAL A 10 -1.60 14.02 -29.97
C VAL A 10 -2.88 14.76 -30.31
N SER A 11 -3.98 14.01 -30.44
CA SER A 11 -5.31 14.56 -30.71
C SER A 11 -6.21 14.44 -29.50
N PHE A 12 -6.96 15.51 -29.22
CA PHE A 12 -8.03 15.52 -28.24
C PHE A 12 -9.38 15.19 -28.89
N PRO A 13 -10.26 14.45 -28.20
CA PRO A 13 -11.65 14.35 -28.59
C PRO A 13 -12.35 15.71 -28.48
N GLU A 14 -13.52 15.83 -29.09
CA GLU A 14 -14.33 17.06 -29.02
C GLU A 14 -14.63 17.43 -27.56
N VAL A 15 -14.31 18.68 -27.21
CA VAL A 15 -14.47 19.19 -25.83
C VAL A 15 -15.96 19.24 -25.50
N SER A 16 -16.35 18.50 -24.47
CA SER A 16 -17.73 18.48 -23.97
C SER A 16 -17.76 18.58 -22.44
N PRO A 17 -18.83 19.12 -21.84
CA PRO A 17 -18.91 19.31 -20.38
C PRO A 17 -18.67 18.03 -19.57
N ARG A 18 -19.09 16.86 -20.09
CA ARG A 18 -18.89 15.56 -19.45
C ARG A 18 -17.43 15.16 -19.27
N MET A 19 -16.50 15.69 -20.07
CA MET A 19 -15.06 15.43 -19.94
C MET A 19 -14.47 16.06 -18.68
N PHE A 20 -15.15 17.05 -18.09
CA PHE A 20 -14.74 17.71 -16.85
C PHE A 20 -15.47 17.15 -15.62
N SER A 21 -16.35 16.16 -15.82
CA SER A 21 -17.08 15.52 -14.73
C SER A 21 -16.31 14.32 -14.21
N PHE A 22 -15.79 14.41 -12.99
CA PHE A 22 -15.16 13.28 -12.30
C PHE A 22 -16.15 12.16 -11.94
N ASN A 23 -17.46 12.45 -11.96
CA ASN A 23 -18.52 11.46 -11.77
C ASN A 23 -18.91 10.75 -13.08
N ASN A 24 -18.26 11.07 -14.19
CA ASN A 24 -18.52 10.46 -15.48
C ASN A 24 -17.28 9.70 -15.96
N PRO A 25 -17.38 8.44 -16.42
CA PRO A 25 -16.24 7.68 -16.93
C PRO A 25 -15.41 8.39 -18.00
N TYR A 26 -16.02 9.30 -18.78
CA TYR A 26 -15.32 10.09 -19.80
C TYR A 26 -14.38 11.16 -19.21
N GLY A 27 -14.65 11.65 -17.99
CA GLY A 27 -13.84 12.67 -17.31
C GLY A 27 -13.13 12.16 -16.04
N ALA A 28 -13.50 10.99 -15.55
CA ALA A 28 -12.91 10.37 -14.37
C ALA A 28 -11.46 9.95 -14.63
N CYS A 29 -10.57 10.25 -13.67
CA CYS A 29 -9.21 9.72 -13.70
C CYS A 29 -9.25 8.19 -13.62
N PRO A 30 -8.67 7.45 -14.58
CA PRO A 30 -8.77 5.99 -14.62
C PRO A 30 -8.08 5.32 -13.43
N ALA A 31 -7.11 5.97 -12.80
CA ALA A 31 -6.35 5.40 -11.72
C ALA A 31 -6.97 5.57 -10.33
N CYS A 32 -8.01 6.40 -10.19
CA CYS A 32 -8.77 6.54 -8.94
C CYS A 32 -10.29 6.55 -9.16
N GLY A 33 -10.75 6.31 -10.39
CA GLY A 33 -12.18 6.34 -10.74
C GLY A 33 -12.85 7.69 -10.52
N GLY A 34 -12.09 8.79 -10.49
CA GLY A 34 -12.61 10.13 -10.20
C GLY A 34 -12.76 10.47 -8.70
N ILE A 35 -12.38 9.57 -7.78
CA ILE A 35 -12.43 9.82 -6.33
C ILE A 35 -11.37 10.82 -5.87
N GLY A 36 -10.22 10.86 -6.55
CA GLY A 36 -9.11 11.75 -6.20
C GLY A 36 -8.18 11.23 -5.09
N THR A 37 -8.47 10.05 -4.53
CA THR A 37 -7.63 9.40 -3.51
C THR A 37 -7.37 7.93 -3.87
N ARG A 38 -6.43 7.30 -3.17
CA ARG A 38 -6.13 5.87 -3.27
C ARG A 38 -6.04 5.26 -1.88
N TYR A 39 -6.41 4.00 -1.78
CA TYR A 39 -6.18 3.21 -0.57
C TYR A 39 -4.76 2.67 -0.61
N GLU A 40 -3.98 3.06 0.38
CA GLU A 40 -2.62 2.57 0.59
C GLU A 40 -2.50 2.02 2.01
N VAL A 41 -1.60 1.06 2.19
CA VAL A 41 -1.32 0.50 3.50
C VAL A 41 -0.39 1.44 4.24
N ASP A 42 -0.82 1.91 5.40
CA ASP A 42 0.01 2.70 6.31
C ASP A 42 0.88 1.77 7.18
N PRO A 43 2.22 1.79 7.04
CA PRO A 43 3.11 0.96 7.84
C PRO A 43 3.02 1.22 9.35
N GLU A 44 2.68 2.44 9.78
CA GLU A 44 2.55 2.76 11.21
C GLU A 44 1.33 2.08 11.82
N LEU A 45 0.25 1.93 11.03
CA LEU A 45 -0.95 1.20 11.44
C LEU A 45 -0.76 -0.32 11.46
N LEU A 46 0.24 -0.85 10.74
CA LEU A 46 0.57 -2.28 10.78
C LEU A 46 1.17 -2.71 12.13
N VAL A 47 1.86 -1.80 12.82
CA VAL A 47 2.47 -2.05 14.14
C VAL A 47 2.03 -1.00 15.15
N PRO A 48 0.77 -1.08 15.63
CA PRO A 48 0.18 -0.05 16.50
C PRO A 48 0.85 0.03 17.88
N ASN A 49 1.52 -1.04 18.32
CA ASN A 49 2.30 -1.04 19.55
C ASN A 49 3.74 -1.52 19.27
N PRO A 50 4.69 -0.58 19.05
CA PRO A 50 6.09 -0.91 18.79
C PRO A 50 6.82 -1.59 19.95
N ASN A 51 6.23 -1.61 21.15
CA ASN A 51 6.83 -2.25 22.33
C ASN A 51 6.52 -3.75 22.42
N ARG A 52 5.64 -4.28 21.56
CA ARG A 52 5.40 -5.72 21.44
C ARG A 52 6.39 -6.38 20.50
N SER A 53 6.66 -7.65 20.74
CA SER A 53 7.46 -8.47 19.82
C SER A 53 6.59 -9.04 18.69
N LEU A 54 7.23 -9.58 17.65
CA LEU A 54 6.52 -10.27 16.58
C LEU A 54 5.78 -11.52 17.08
N LYS A 55 6.32 -12.21 18.10
CA LYS A 55 5.63 -13.31 18.79
C LYS A 55 4.40 -12.85 19.57
N ASP A 56 4.48 -11.67 20.20
CA ASP A 56 3.41 -11.12 21.03
C ASP A 56 2.37 -10.32 20.22
N GLY A 57 2.38 -10.47 18.89
CA GLY A 57 1.42 -9.84 18.00
C GLY A 57 1.68 -8.36 17.74
N ALA A 58 2.94 -7.95 17.54
CA ALA A 58 3.26 -6.61 17.06
C ALA A 58 2.60 -6.27 15.72
N LEU A 59 2.50 -7.24 14.81
CA LEU A 59 1.84 -7.07 13.51
C LEU A 59 0.32 -7.21 13.66
N ALA A 60 -0.40 -6.09 13.60
CA ALA A 60 -1.85 -6.01 13.82
C ALA A 60 -2.65 -6.93 12.88
N ALA A 61 -2.24 -7.03 11.61
CA ALA A 61 -2.93 -7.88 10.63
C ALA A 61 -2.97 -9.37 11.03
N TRP A 62 -1.99 -9.82 11.83
CA TRP A 62 -1.82 -11.22 12.24
C TRP A 62 -2.03 -11.43 13.74
N ALA A 63 -2.08 -10.36 14.54
CA ALA A 63 -2.34 -10.42 15.97
C ALA A 63 -3.70 -11.08 16.25
N GLY A 64 -3.73 -12.06 17.18
CA GLY A 64 -4.95 -12.80 17.52
C GLY A 64 -5.46 -13.76 16.44
N ARG A 65 -4.80 -13.82 15.27
CA ARG A 65 -5.11 -14.75 14.17
C ARG A 65 -3.97 -15.76 14.04
N GLU A 66 -3.78 -16.55 15.09
CA GLU A 66 -2.67 -17.51 15.19
C GLU A 66 -2.80 -18.66 14.18
N SER A 67 -2.43 -18.39 12.93
CA SER A 67 -2.25 -19.44 11.93
C SER A 67 -0.85 -20.05 12.08
N VAL A 68 -0.78 -21.38 12.02
CA VAL A 68 0.48 -22.13 11.93
C VAL A 68 1.33 -21.60 10.77
N TYR A 69 0.70 -21.21 9.67
CA TYR A 69 1.36 -20.63 8.50
C TYR A 69 2.12 -19.34 8.84
N PHE A 70 1.50 -18.40 9.57
CA PHE A 70 2.15 -17.14 9.93
C PHE A 70 3.32 -17.35 10.88
N LYS A 71 3.16 -18.25 11.87
CA LYS A 71 4.25 -18.61 12.80
C LYS A 71 5.43 -19.19 12.05
N GLN A 72 5.19 -20.13 11.13
CA GLN A 72 6.24 -20.75 10.32
C GLN A 72 6.91 -19.75 9.37
N THR A 73 6.14 -18.84 8.77
CA THR A 73 6.65 -17.77 7.89
C THR A 73 7.59 -16.84 8.67
N LEU A 74 7.17 -16.34 9.83
CA LEU A 74 8.00 -15.49 10.69
C LEU A 74 9.28 -16.21 11.14
N GLN A 75 9.19 -17.48 11.51
CA GLN A 75 10.36 -18.30 11.88
C GLN A 75 11.33 -18.47 10.70
N ALA A 76 10.82 -18.73 9.49
CA ALA A 76 11.64 -18.86 8.30
C ALA A 76 12.37 -17.55 7.96
N LEU A 77 11.66 -16.42 8.00
CA LEU A 77 12.24 -15.09 7.78
C LEU A 77 13.29 -14.75 8.85
N ALA A 78 12.97 -14.97 10.12
CA ALA A 78 13.90 -14.74 11.24
C ALA A 78 15.19 -15.55 11.08
N ARG A 79 15.11 -16.82 10.67
CA ARG A 79 16.30 -17.65 10.38
C ARG A 79 17.10 -17.12 9.19
N ARG A 80 16.42 -16.75 8.10
CA ARG A 80 17.08 -16.30 6.85
C ARG A 80 17.77 -14.95 7.00
N TYR A 81 17.14 -14.03 7.72
CA TYR A 81 17.59 -12.64 7.88
C TYR A 81 18.23 -12.37 9.25
N ARG A 82 18.29 -13.39 10.12
CA ARG A 82 18.98 -13.37 11.41
C ARG A 82 18.51 -12.24 12.34
N PHE A 83 17.20 -12.14 12.53
CA PHE A 83 16.60 -11.22 13.49
C PHE A 83 15.81 -11.96 14.58
N PRO A 84 15.77 -11.43 15.82
CA PRO A 84 15.01 -12.03 16.90
C PRO A 84 13.50 -11.78 16.76
N LEU A 85 12.68 -12.74 17.16
CA LEU A 85 11.21 -12.64 17.09
C LEU A 85 10.55 -12.16 18.40
N ASP A 86 11.32 -12.21 19.48
CA ASP A 86 10.97 -11.93 20.87
C ASP A 86 11.40 -10.52 21.32
N LEU A 87 12.23 -9.82 20.54
CA LEU A 87 12.49 -8.41 20.81
C LEU A 87 11.26 -7.55 20.46
N PRO A 88 11.00 -6.49 21.24
CA PRO A 88 10.08 -5.43 20.84
C PRO A 88 10.39 -4.92 19.43
N TRP A 89 9.37 -4.67 18.63
CA TRP A 89 9.51 -4.16 17.26
C TRP A 89 10.43 -2.94 17.18
N SER A 90 10.27 -1.99 18.11
CA SER A 90 11.09 -0.77 18.20
C SER A 90 12.59 -1.03 18.37
N LYS A 91 12.96 -2.18 18.95
CA LYS A 91 14.35 -2.60 19.17
C LYS A 91 14.93 -3.43 18.02
N LEU A 92 14.12 -3.79 17.03
CA LEU A 92 14.62 -4.48 15.85
C LEU A 92 15.51 -3.55 15.00
N PRO A 93 16.55 -4.10 14.34
CA PRO A 93 17.36 -3.34 13.39
C PRO A 93 16.47 -2.64 12.37
N LYS A 94 16.84 -1.41 11.99
CA LYS A 94 16.07 -0.62 11.00
C LYS A 94 15.85 -1.39 9.68
N LYS A 95 16.89 -2.08 9.20
CA LYS A 95 16.85 -2.97 8.02
C LYS A 95 15.89 -4.16 8.15
N THR A 96 15.47 -4.53 9.36
CA THR A 96 14.46 -5.57 9.57
C THR A 96 13.04 -4.99 9.53
N ARG A 97 12.89 -3.70 9.85
CA ARG A 97 11.61 -3.00 9.88
C ARG A 97 11.22 -2.36 8.55
N GLU A 98 12.21 -2.02 7.72
CA GLU A 98 12.09 -1.46 6.36
C GLU A 98 12.38 -2.52 5.30
#